data_AF-A0A1B3LM17-F1
#
_entry.id   AF-A0A1B3LM17-F1
#
_cell.length_a   1.000
_cell.length_b   1.000
_cell.length_c   1.000
_cell.angle_alpha   90.00
_cell.angle_beta   90.00
_cell.angle_gamma   90.00
#
_symmetry.space_group_name_H-M   'P 1'
#
loop_
_entity.id
_entity.type
_entity.pdbx_description
1 polymer ?
#
loop_
_entity_poly.entity_id
_entity_poly.type
_entity_poly.pdbx_seq_one_letter_code
_entity_poly.pdbx_strand_id
1 'polypeptide(L)'
;MIRTIRCLAALLLALCLIPPALAQLPDPARFGRAMEMGDIRSATRWLDEGLPPDFEADTVGSGMMIAAWDGNIELMQLFLERGANIDYISRIGEQAIALAAWRGHQKAVEWLIERGASLDPPDKTWGALHYAAFAGHRRIADLLIARGAKLDARAPNLSTPLMMAVREGHETIVRALVEAGASTNAVSDRGENALAWALRYNRLRIAGLVAPSEEVVAAVKAQPAPPAPPPQASVPAPPDVAALLKKLREAEARGQPTAALRKQFLAAVESHRSTATRQTVKAAPSALVISAKRGKPGAERAELVSGAATPAAQTLAADAGALDILRAIEAAQAAGQPTEELRKRFRAAVEKIRAP
;
A
#
# COMPACT_ATOMS: atom_id res chain seq x y z
N MET A 1 44.44 62.62 1.63
CA MET A 1 43.64 62.03 2.73
C MET A 1 42.17 61.82 2.37
N ILE A 2 41.47 62.78 1.75
CA ILE A 2 40.01 62.65 1.48
C ILE A 2 39.67 61.61 0.40
N ARG A 3 40.54 61.41 -0.60
CA ARG A 3 40.32 60.42 -1.68
C ARG A 3 40.49 58.96 -1.22
N THR A 4 41.40 58.70 -0.29
CA THR A 4 41.64 57.35 0.24
C THR A 4 40.50 56.89 1.16
N ILE A 5 39.89 57.81 1.92
CA ILE A 5 38.73 57.52 2.77
C ILE A 5 37.48 57.19 1.93
N ARG A 6 37.27 57.86 0.79
CA ARG A 6 36.16 57.55 -0.13
C ARG A 6 36.32 56.20 -0.81
N CYS A 7 37.55 55.78 -1.15
CA CYS A 7 37.80 54.44 -1.67
C CYS A 7 37.56 53.35 -0.62
N LEU A 8 37.98 53.56 0.63
CA LEU A 8 37.73 52.60 1.72
C LEU A 8 36.24 52.50 2.07
N ALA A 9 35.50 53.62 2.07
CA ALA A 9 34.06 53.63 2.30
C ALA A 9 33.29 52.94 1.16
N ALA A 10 33.71 53.11 -0.10
CA ALA A 10 33.13 52.42 -1.25
C ALA A 10 33.44 50.91 -1.23
N LEU A 11 34.63 50.51 -0.77
CA LEU A 11 35.01 49.11 -0.62
C LEU A 11 34.22 48.41 0.52
N LEU A 12 34.00 49.11 1.63
CA LEU A 12 33.17 48.64 2.75
C LEU A 12 31.67 48.54 2.39
N LEU A 13 31.15 49.47 1.59
CA LEU A 13 29.78 49.40 1.07
C LEU A 13 29.61 48.27 0.04
N ALA A 14 30.63 47.99 -0.77
CA ALA A 14 30.62 46.88 -1.73
C ALA A 14 30.71 45.51 -1.04
N LEU A 15 31.40 45.40 0.10
CA LEU A 15 31.44 44.16 0.90
C LEU A 15 30.10 43.82 1.58
N CYS A 16 29.21 44.79 1.77
CA CYS A 16 27.87 44.59 2.32
C CYS A 16 26.81 44.19 1.27
N LEU A 17 27.19 44.13 -0.02
CA LEU A 17 26.33 43.78 -1.16
C LEU A 17 26.64 42.40 -1.74
N ILE A 18 27.40 41.57 -1.03
CA ILE A 18 27.45 40.14 -1.32
C ILE A 18 26.12 39.59 -0.77
N PRO A 19 25.15 39.17 -1.61
CA PRO A 19 23.97 38.50 -1.09
C PRO A 19 24.47 37.33 -0.24
N PRO A 20 23.94 37.10 0.98
CA PRO A 20 24.28 35.90 1.73
C PRO A 20 24.09 34.76 0.75
N ALA A 21 25.16 33.98 0.52
CA ALA A 21 25.15 32.90 -0.44
C ALA A 21 23.87 32.09 -0.14
N LEU A 22 22.87 32.19 -1.03
CA LEU A 22 21.61 31.49 -0.86
C LEU A 22 22.01 30.04 -0.64
N ALA A 23 21.81 29.55 0.58
CA ALA A 23 22.20 28.20 0.93
C ALA A 23 21.48 27.30 -0.08
N GLN A 24 22.26 26.63 -0.93
CA GLN A 24 21.67 25.73 -1.91
C GLN A 24 20.92 24.68 -1.12
N LEU A 25 19.60 24.62 -1.34
CA LEU A 25 18.74 23.59 -0.74
C LEU A 25 19.42 22.23 -0.94
N PRO A 26 19.46 21.36 0.09
CA PRO A 26 20.05 20.04 -0.05
C PRO A 26 19.36 19.29 -1.18
N ASP A 27 20.13 18.52 -1.94
CA ASP A 27 19.51 17.55 -2.83
C ASP A 27 18.71 16.52 -2.01
N PRO A 28 17.56 16.03 -2.52
CA PRO A 28 16.70 15.12 -1.76
C PRO A 28 17.40 13.86 -1.22
N ALA A 29 18.40 13.34 -1.95
CA ALA A 29 19.14 12.15 -1.55
C ALA A 29 20.10 12.42 -0.38
N ARG A 30 20.77 13.57 -0.39
CA ARG A 30 21.62 14.04 0.71
C ARG A 30 20.79 14.35 1.93
N PHE A 31 19.63 14.98 1.76
CA PHE A 31 18.69 15.21 2.83
C PHE A 31 18.23 13.89 3.46
N GLY A 32 17.76 12.94 2.64
CA GLY A 32 17.31 11.62 3.08
C GLY A 32 18.35 10.88 3.92
N ARG A 33 19.58 10.73 3.40
CA ARG A 33 20.68 10.08 4.12
C ARG A 33 21.01 10.76 5.45
N ALA A 34 20.97 12.10 5.50
CA ALA A 34 21.21 12.83 6.74
C ALA A 34 20.13 12.55 7.79
N MET A 35 18.86 12.46 7.38
CA MET A 35 17.75 12.13 8.29
C MET A 35 17.84 10.69 8.80
N GLU A 36 18.16 9.73 7.92
CA GLU A 36 18.36 8.31 8.26
C GLU A 36 19.54 8.10 9.24
N MET A 37 20.59 8.93 9.13
CA MET A 37 21.71 8.94 10.08
C MET A 37 21.40 9.69 11.38
N GLY A 38 20.23 10.31 11.51
CA GLY A 38 19.87 11.14 12.66
C GLY A 38 20.74 12.40 12.80
N ASP A 39 21.22 12.98 11.69
CA ASP A 39 22.05 14.19 11.71
C ASP A 39 21.21 15.45 12.00
N ILE A 40 20.90 15.62 13.28
CA ILE A 40 20.13 16.74 13.82
C ILE A 40 20.80 18.08 13.51
N ARG A 41 22.14 18.15 13.46
CA ARG A 41 22.84 19.40 13.18
C ARG A 41 22.58 19.87 11.75
N SER A 42 22.70 18.97 10.78
CA SER A 42 22.39 19.30 9.39
C SER A 42 20.91 19.62 9.20
N ALA A 43 20.00 18.85 9.82
CA ALA A 43 18.56 19.12 9.81
C ALA A 43 18.23 20.51 10.34
N THR A 44 18.75 20.84 11.53
CA THR A 44 18.54 22.13 12.21
C THR A 44 18.99 23.28 11.32
N ARG A 45 20.21 23.17 10.78
CA ARG A 45 20.79 24.17 9.90
C ARG A 45 19.93 24.40 8.65
N TRP A 46 19.53 23.33 7.95
CA TRP A 46 18.74 23.49 6.73
C TRP A 46 17.37 24.10 7.00
N LEU A 47 16.70 23.69 8.09
CA LEU A 47 15.43 24.28 8.50
C LEU A 47 15.58 25.77 8.87
N ASP A 48 16.67 26.15 9.56
CA ASP A 48 16.99 27.55 9.89
C ASP A 48 17.35 28.39 8.64
N GLU A 49 17.93 27.76 7.62
CA GLU A 49 18.23 28.37 6.31
C GLU A 49 16.99 28.44 5.39
N GLY A 50 15.81 28.02 5.85
CA GLY A 50 14.53 28.15 5.14
C GLY A 50 14.13 26.94 4.30
N LEU A 51 14.70 25.75 4.53
CA LEU A 51 14.17 24.50 3.98
C LEU A 51 12.72 24.31 4.47
N PRO A 52 11.76 24.03 3.57
CA PRO A 52 10.41 23.68 3.99
C PRO A 52 10.43 22.47 4.95
N PRO A 53 9.74 22.51 6.10
CA PRO A 53 9.75 21.41 7.07
C PRO A 53 9.23 20.08 6.51
N ASP A 54 8.27 20.14 5.57
CA ASP A 54 7.72 18.98 4.88
C ASP A 54 8.47 18.65 3.57
N PHE A 55 9.71 19.14 3.42
CA PHE A 55 10.56 18.79 2.29
C PHE A 55 10.78 17.27 2.23
N GLU A 56 10.43 16.66 1.10
CA GLU A 56 10.57 15.23 0.91
C GLU A 56 11.96 14.84 0.40
N ALA A 57 12.51 13.77 0.98
CA ALA A 57 13.63 13.05 0.40
C ALA A 57 13.20 12.35 -0.91
N ASP A 58 14.17 11.74 -1.60
CA ASP A 58 13.90 10.81 -2.70
C ASP A 58 13.33 9.46 -2.23
N THR A 59 13.41 9.18 -0.93
CA THR A 59 12.93 7.94 -0.28
C THR A 59 11.63 8.15 0.53
N VAL A 60 11.57 7.60 1.75
CA VAL A 60 10.41 7.34 2.62
C VAL A 60 9.41 8.50 2.75
N GLY A 61 9.88 9.75 2.70
CA GLY A 61 9.04 10.95 2.76
C GLY A 61 9.78 12.16 3.31
N SER A 62 9.07 13.01 4.06
CA SER A 62 9.66 14.17 4.73
C SER A 62 10.61 13.76 5.87
N GLY A 63 11.36 14.72 6.41
CA GLY A 63 12.26 14.43 7.53
C GLY A 63 11.55 13.93 8.80
N MET A 64 10.34 14.45 9.09
CA MET A 64 9.46 13.93 10.15
C MET A 64 9.10 12.46 9.92
N MET A 65 8.82 12.07 8.67
CA MET A 65 8.45 10.71 8.30
C MET A 65 9.62 9.74 8.42
N ILE A 66 10.82 10.12 7.97
CA ILE A 66 12.04 9.33 8.14
C ILE A 66 12.37 9.18 9.63
N ALA A 67 12.29 10.26 10.40
CA ALA A 67 12.51 10.23 11.83
C ALA A 67 11.53 9.29 12.55
N ALA A 68 10.25 9.30 12.17
CA ALA A 68 9.23 8.39 12.70
C ALA A 68 9.49 6.92 12.31
N TRP A 69 9.94 6.67 11.08
CA TRP A 69 10.35 5.34 10.60
C TRP A 69 11.53 4.75 11.39
N ASP A 70 12.47 5.58 11.84
CA ASP A 70 13.62 5.16 12.66
C ASP A 70 13.36 5.28 14.17
N GLY A 71 12.21 5.84 14.57
CA GLY A 71 11.85 6.08 15.97
C GLY A 71 12.66 7.19 16.64
N ASN A 72 13.28 8.08 15.86
CA ASN A 72 14.07 9.21 16.34
C ASN A 72 13.17 10.39 16.75
N ILE A 73 12.69 10.33 17.99
CA ILE A 73 11.80 11.34 18.57
C ILE A 73 12.42 12.73 18.61
N GLU A 74 13.74 12.84 18.83
CA GLU A 74 14.42 14.14 18.87
C GLU A 74 14.35 14.84 17.51
N LEU A 75 14.57 14.08 16.43
CA LEU A 75 14.45 14.60 15.07
C LEU A 75 12.98 14.89 14.71
N MET A 76 12.03 14.04 15.11
CA MET A 76 10.59 14.32 14.94
C MET A 76 10.19 15.63 15.64
N GLN A 77 10.68 15.84 16.87
CA GLN A 77 10.44 17.04 17.63
C GLN A 77 11.00 18.27 16.93
N LEU A 78 12.24 18.20 16.42
CA LEU A 78 12.83 19.28 15.64
C LEU A 78 11.93 19.67 14.45
N PHE A 79 11.51 18.71 13.63
CA PHE A 79 10.66 19.02 12.47
C PHE A 79 9.33 19.66 12.88
N LEU A 80 8.69 19.16 13.93
CA LEU A 80 7.44 19.73 14.43
C LEU A 80 7.61 21.17 14.95
N GLU A 81 8.68 21.43 15.71
CA GLU A 81 9.00 22.77 16.21
C GLU A 81 9.28 23.78 15.09
N ARG A 82 9.73 23.30 13.93
CA ARG A 82 9.94 24.12 12.73
C ARG A 82 8.71 24.22 11.83
N GLY A 83 7.58 23.63 12.25
CA GLY A 83 6.28 23.78 11.58
C GLY A 83 5.96 22.69 10.55
N ALA A 84 6.60 21.51 10.64
CA ALA A 84 6.16 20.36 9.86
C ALA A 84 4.71 19.99 10.18
N ASN A 85 3.94 19.64 9.15
CA ASN A 85 2.59 19.16 9.35
C ASN A 85 2.62 17.74 9.91
N ILE A 86 2.11 17.56 11.13
CA ILE A 86 2.09 16.24 11.80
C ILE A 86 1.30 15.18 11.01
N ASP A 87 0.31 15.62 10.23
CA ASP A 87 -0.54 14.78 9.38
C ASP A 87 -0.12 14.81 7.91
N TYR A 88 1.08 15.29 7.60
CA TYR A 88 1.60 15.33 6.23
C TYR A 88 1.48 13.96 5.55
N ILE A 89 0.95 13.98 4.31
CA ILE A 89 0.79 12.79 3.48
C ILE A 89 1.77 12.91 2.32
N SER A 90 2.71 11.96 2.25
CA SER A 90 3.71 11.94 1.19
C SER A 90 3.11 11.63 -0.19
N ARG A 91 3.92 11.81 -1.24
CA ARG A 91 3.58 11.40 -2.62
C ARG A 91 3.13 9.95 -2.78
N ILE A 92 3.53 9.05 -1.89
CA ILE A 92 3.15 7.63 -1.90
C ILE A 92 1.96 7.30 -0.99
N GLY A 93 1.35 8.31 -0.34
CA GLY A 93 0.17 8.13 0.49
C GLY A 93 0.46 7.70 1.93
N GLU A 94 1.70 7.90 2.40
CA GLU A 94 2.13 7.54 3.75
C GLU A 94 2.15 8.72 4.71
N GLN A 95 1.96 8.45 6.00
CA GLN A 95 2.03 9.41 7.11
C GLN A 95 3.07 8.97 8.16
N ALA A 96 3.60 9.92 8.94
CA ALA A 96 4.62 9.62 9.97
C ALA A 96 4.15 8.57 11.00
N ILE A 97 2.90 8.65 11.47
CA ILE A 97 2.34 7.68 12.44
C ILE A 97 2.22 6.27 11.86
N ALA A 98 1.87 6.16 10.58
CA ALA A 98 1.77 4.89 9.88
C ALA A 98 3.14 4.20 9.75
N LEU A 99 4.17 4.97 9.40
CA LEU A 99 5.54 4.49 9.30
C LEU A 99 6.13 4.05 10.65
N ALA A 100 5.92 4.84 11.72
CA ALA A 100 6.30 4.45 13.07
C ALA A 100 5.59 3.16 13.52
N ALA A 101 4.31 3.02 13.19
CA ALA A 101 3.52 1.83 13.48
C ALA A 101 4.02 0.61 12.71
N TRP A 102 4.37 0.74 11.43
CA TRP A 102 4.96 -0.35 10.64
C TRP A 102 6.28 -0.83 11.25
N ARG A 103 7.12 0.12 11.67
CA ARG A 103 8.45 -0.16 12.20
C ARG A 103 8.48 -0.60 13.67
N GLY A 104 7.34 -0.56 14.35
CA GLY A 104 7.23 -1.03 15.73
C GLY A 104 7.73 -0.01 16.77
N HIS A 105 7.87 1.26 16.40
CA HIS A 105 8.37 2.31 17.28
C HIS A 105 7.27 2.83 18.21
N GLN A 106 6.93 2.04 19.23
CA GLN A 106 5.88 2.32 20.22
C GLN A 106 5.92 3.77 20.76
N LYS A 107 7.10 4.22 21.23
CA LYS A 107 7.26 5.56 21.80
C LYS A 107 7.03 6.68 20.77
N ALA A 108 7.41 6.45 19.50
CA ALA A 108 7.19 7.43 18.44
C ALA A 108 5.70 7.52 18.09
N VAL A 109 4.99 6.38 18.07
CA VAL A 109 3.52 6.36 17.92
C VAL A 109 2.84 7.10 19.07
N GLU A 110 3.20 6.80 20.32
CA GLU A 110 2.67 7.51 21.50
C GLU A 110 2.89 9.02 21.41
N TRP A 111 4.12 9.43 21.09
CA TRP A 111 4.50 10.83 20.93
C TRP A 111 3.68 11.56 19.85
N LEU A 112 3.43 10.91 18.71
CA LEU A 112 2.63 11.47 17.62
C LEU A 112 1.16 11.64 18.04
N ILE A 113 0.58 10.64 18.69
CA ILE A 113 -0.80 10.70 19.17
C ILE A 113 -0.96 11.81 20.22
N GLU A 114 -0.01 11.94 21.15
CA GLU A 114 0.00 13.00 22.16
C GLU A 114 0.05 14.42 21.57
N ARG A 115 0.53 14.56 20.33
CA ARG A 115 0.59 15.82 19.58
C ARG A 115 -0.53 16.00 18.58
N GLY A 116 -1.53 15.12 18.63
CA GLY A 116 -2.75 15.24 17.83
C GLY A 116 -2.63 14.71 16.40
N ALA A 117 -1.67 13.82 16.12
CA ALA A 117 -1.65 13.11 14.83
C ALA A 117 -2.97 12.34 14.63
N SER A 118 -3.54 12.45 13.42
CA SER A 118 -4.71 11.67 13.02
C SER A 118 -4.37 10.18 13.02
N LEU A 119 -5.24 9.38 13.65
CA LEU A 119 -5.12 7.92 13.61
C LEU A 119 -5.61 7.33 12.30
N ASP A 120 -6.51 8.05 11.64
CA ASP A 120 -7.23 7.61 10.46
C ASP A 120 -6.74 8.41 9.26
N PRO A 121 -6.17 7.74 8.23
CA PRO A 121 -5.75 8.42 7.02
C PRO A 121 -6.97 8.64 6.10
N PRO A 122 -6.80 9.34 4.97
CA PRO A 122 -7.87 9.48 3.97
C PRO A 122 -8.42 8.14 3.46
N ASP A 123 -9.61 8.15 2.88
CA ASP A 123 -10.22 6.93 2.35
C ASP A 123 -9.30 6.21 1.35
N LYS A 124 -9.24 4.87 1.43
CA LYS A 124 -8.43 4.00 0.57
C LYS A 124 -6.92 4.20 0.70
N THR A 125 -6.42 4.52 1.88
CA THR A 125 -4.99 4.56 2.20
C THR A 125 -4.67 3.64 3.38
N TRP A 126 -3.39 3.28 3.53
CA TRP A 126 -2.97 2.46 4.68
C TRP A 126 -2.84 3.34 5.91
N GLY A 127 -3.51 2.95 6.99
CA GLY A 127 -3.42 3.63 8.28
C GLY A 127 -2.42 2.96 9.23
N ALA A 128 -2.16 3.62 10.35
CA ALA A 128 -1.30 3.06 11.40
C ALA A 128 -1.78 1.69 11.90
N LEU A 129 -3.11 1.50 12.00
CA LEU A 129 -3.67 0.23 12.44
C LEU A 129 -3.49 -0.88 11.39
N HIS A 130 -3.57 -0.58 10.09
CA HIS A 130 -3.23 -1.55 9.03
C HIS A 130 -1.78 -2.01 9.15
N TYR A 131 -0.86 -1.06 9.33
CA TYR A 131 0.57 -1.37 9.43
C TYR A 131 0.93 -2.13 10.71
N ALA A 132 0.39 -1.72 11.86
CA ALA A 132 0.59 -2.45 13.11
C ALA A 132 0.05 -3.89 13.01
N ALA A 133 -1.14 -4.06 12.40
CA ALA A 133 -1.75 -5.35 12.18
C ALA A 133 -0.98 -6.22 11.18
N PHE A 134 -0.45 -5.65 10.10
CA PHE A 134 0.38 -6.34 9.12
C PHE A 134 1.73 -6.77 9.71
N ALA A 135 2.41 -5.86 10.40
CA ALA A 135 3.75 -6.08 10.93
C ALA A 135 3.78 -6.87 12.26
N GLY A 136 2.63 -7.08 12.91
CA GLY A 136 2.53 -7.90 14.13
C GLY A 136 2.82 -7.12 15.43
N HIS A 137 2.76 -5.79 15.40
CA HIS A 137 3.06 -4.95 16.57
C HIS A 137 1.87 -4.84 17.51
N ARG A 138 1.63 -5.88 18.30
CA ARG A 138 0.47 -6.01 19.20
C ARG A 138 0.24 -4.81 20.11
N ARG A 139 1.29 -4.28 20.75
CA ARG A 139 1.17 -3.13 21.68
C ARG A 139 0.73 -1.85 20.96
N ILE A 140 1.19 -1.64 19.73
CA ILE A 140 0.79 -0.50 18.90
C ILE A 140 -0.66 -0.68 18.47
N ALA A 141 -1.05 -1.88 18.04
CA ALA A 141 -2.44 -2.17 17.69
C ALA A 141 -3.40 -1.92 18.87
N ASP A 142 -3.08 -2.42 20.06
CA ASP A 142 -3.88 -2.17 21.28
C ASP A 142 -3.99 -0.68 21.60
N LEU A 143 -2.87 0.07 21.49
CA LEU A 143 -2.87 1.51 21.70
C LEU A 143 -3.79 2.23 20.71
N LEU A 144 -3.67 1.93 19.41
CA LEU A 144 -4.47 2.56 18.36
C LEU A 144 -5.96 2.26 18.53
N ILE A 145 -6.31 1.01 18.85
CA ILE A 145 -7.68 0.58 19.18
C ILE A 145 -8.20 1.39 20.38
N ALA A 146 -7.43 1.46 21.47
CA ALA A 146 -7.82 2.18 22.69
C ALA A 146 -7.97 3.70 22.47
N ARG A 147 -7.26 4.27 21.50
CA ARG A 147 -7.37 5.68 21.12
C ARG A 147 -8.45 5.95 20.07
N GLY A 148 -9.22 4.93 19.67
CA GLY A 148 -10.38 5.09 18.80
C GLY A 148 -10.06 5.08 17.30
N ALA A 149 -8.94 4.48 16.88
CA ALA A 149 -8.67 4.28 15.46
C ALA A 149 -9.79 3.47 14.78
N LYS A 150 -10.12 3.81 13.54
CA LYS A 150 -11.19 3.16 12.78
C LYS A 150 -10.83 1.70 12.47
N LEU A 151 -11.47 0.77 13.17
CA LEU A 151 -11.23 -0.67 13.06
C LEU A 151 -11.44 -1.24 11.65
N ASP A 152 -12.39 -0.65 10.90
CA ASP A 152 -12.76 -1.07 9.54
C ASP A 152 -12.27 -0.09 8.46
N ALA A 153 -11.18 0.64 8.74
CA ALA A 153 -10.54 1.48 7.73
C ALA A 153 -10.17 0.66 6.49
N ARG A 154 -10.33 1.25 5.30
CA ARG A 154 -10.14 0.57 4.02
C ARG A 154 -8.83 1.00 3.38
N ALA A 155 -7.95 0.04 3.13
CA ALA A 155 -6.75 0.21 2.31
C ALA A 155 -7.12 0.26 0.80
N PRO A 156 -6.17 0.53 -0.13
CA PRO A 156 -6.45 0.61 -1.56
C PRO A 156 -7.16 -0.61 -2.17
N ASN A 157 -6.85 -1.82 -1.70
CA ASN A 157 -7.50 -3.08 -2.10
C ASN A 157 -8.76 -3.40 -1.26
N LEU A 158 -9.31 -2.39 -0.59
CA LEU A 158 -10.46 -2.45 0.32
C LEU A 158 -10.29 -3.40 1.52
N SER A 159 -9.06 -3.84 1.81
CA SER A 159 -8.79 -4.67 2.98
C SER A 159 -8.82 -3.86 4.28
N THR A 160 -9.18 -4.54 5.37
CA THR A 160 -9.22 -4.00 6.73
C THR A 160 -7.95 -4.38 7.52
N PRO A 161 -7.65 -3.70 8.64
CA PRO A 161 -6.61 -4.15 9.56
C PRO A 161 -6.77 -5.59 10.02
N LEU A 162 -8.01 -6.04 10.27
CA LEU A 162 -8.30 -7.43 10.62
C LEU A 162 -7.81 -8.40 9.54
N MET A 163 -8.10 -8.12 8.26
CA MET A 163 -7.60 -8.94 7.15
C MET A 163 -6.08 -8.99 7.10
N MET A 164 -5.38 -7.87 7.36
CA MET A 164 -3.93 -7.85 7.42
C MET A 164 -3.36 -8.74 8.52
N ALA A 165 -3.91 -8.65 9.73
CA ALA A 165 -3.52 -9.53 10.84
C ALA A 165 -3.80 -11.01 10.53
N VAL A 166 -4.94 -11.30 9.88
CA VAL A 166 -5.27 -12.66 9.43
C VAL A 166 -4.23 -13.17 8.44
N ARG A 167 -3.94 -12.44 7.37
CA ARG A 167 -2.98 -12.85 6.33
C ARG A 167 -1.62 -13.23 6.93
N GLU A 168 -1.10 -12.35 7.79
CA GLU A 168 0.23 -12.52 8.38
C GLU A 168 0.25 -13.48 9.58
N GLY A 169 -0.92 -13.89 10.08
CA GLY A 169 -1.03 -14.93 11.11
C GLY A 169 -0.94 -14.41 12.55
N HIS A 170 -1.17 -13.11 12.78
CA HIS A 170 -1.03 -12.47 14.08
C HIS A 170 -2.27 -12.69 14.96
N GLU A 171 -2.41 -13.91 15.48
CA GLU A 171 -3.60 -14.36 16.25
C GLU A 171 -3.98 -13.42 17.40
N THR A 172 -2.99 -12.89 18.12
CA THR A 172 -3.21 -11.99 19.24
C THR A 172 -3.81 -10.65 18.79
N ILE A 173 -3.42 -10.14 17.63
CA ILE A 173 -4.00 -8.90 17.07
C ILE A 173 -5.39 -9.17 16.50
N VAL A 174 -5.59 -10.31 15.84
CA VAL A 174 -6.93 -10.72 15.36
C VAL A 174 -7.92 -10.75 16.51
N ARG A 175 -7.55 -11.39 17.62
CA ARG A 175 -8.39 -11.46 18.82
C ARG A 175 -8.74 -10.06 19.35
N ALA A 176 -7.74 -9.18 19.49
CA ALA A 176 -7.95 -7.81 19.96
C ALA A 176 -8.90 -7.01 19.05
N LEU A 177 -8.75 -7.13 17.73
CA LEU A 177 -9.62 -6.45 16.77
C LEU A 177 -11.06 -6.97 16.80
N VAL A 178 -11.24 -8.30 16.87
CA VAL A 178 -12.58 -8.91 16.98
C VAL A 178 -13.26 -8.54 18.29
N GLU A 179 -12.54 -8.59 19.42
CA GLU A 179 -13.03 -8.17 20.74
C GLU A 179 -13.40 -6.68 20.77
N ALA A 180 -12.68 -5.83 20.02
CA ALA A 180 -12.99 -4.42 19.84
C ALA A 180 -14.17 -4.15 18.87
N GLY A 181 -14.70 -5.18 18.20
CA GLY A 181 -15.85 -5.07 17.30
C GLY A 181 -15.51 -4.81 15.83
N ALA A 182 -14.30 -5.13 15.38
CA ALA A 182 -13.96 -5.07 13.95
C ALA A 182 -14.85 -6.03 13.12
N SER A 183 -15.26 -5.59 11.93
CA SER A 183 -16.14 -6.37 11.07
C SER A 183 -15.41 -7.55 10.42
N THR A 184 -15.85 -8.77 10.74
CA THR A 184 -15.38 -10.00 10.08
C THR A 184 -15.99 -10.21 8.69
N ASN A 185 -17.10 -9.51 8.39
CA ASN A 185 -17.86 -9.60 7.15
C ASN A 185 -17.47 -8.56 6.10
N ALA A 186 -16.59 -7.61 6.43
CA ALA A 186 -16.01 -6.72 5.43
C ALA A 186 -15.34 -7.55 4.33
N VAL A 187 -15.45 -7.11 3.08
CA VAL A 187 -14.84 -7.77 1.91
C VAL A 187 -13.83 -6.87 1.22
N SER A 188 -12.75 -7.48 0.73
CA SER A 188 -11.75 -6.84 -0.12
C SER A 188 -12.30 -6.53 -1.52
N ASP A 189 -11.49 -5.91 -2.37
CA ASP A 189 -11.78 -5.70 -3.79
C ASP A 189 -12.01 -6.99 -4.59
N ARG A 190 -11.55 -8.14 -4.07
CA ARG A 190 -11.79 -9.48 -4.62
C ARG A 190 -13.04 -10.17 -4.07
N GLY A 191 -13.80 -9.49 -3.20
CA GLY A 191 -14.95 -10.10 -2.52
C GLY A 191 -14.56 -11.09 -1.42
N GLU A 192 -13.30 -11.08 -0.97
CA GLU A 192 -12.81 -11.99 0.07
C GLU A 192 -12.97 -11.34 1.45
N ASN A 193 -13.59 -12.04 2.40
CA ASN A 193 -13.68 -11.61 3.81
C ASN A 193 -12.50 -12.16 4.65
N ALA A 194 -12.49 -11.87 5.96
CA ALA A 194 -11.45 -12.33 6.87
C ALA A 194 -11.34 -13.87 6.92
N LEU A 195 -12.46 -14.60 6.90
CA LEU A 195 -12.47 -16.06 6.83
C LEU A 195 -11.83 -16.58 5.53
N ALA A 196 -12.18 -16.00 4.38
CA ALA A 196 -11.61 -16.37 3.09
C ALA A 196 -10.08 -16.18 3.08
N TRP A 197 -9.58 -15.11 3.67
CA TRP A 197 -8.13 -14.90 3.82
C TRP A 197 -7.50 -15.92 4.78
N ALA A 198 -8.17 -16.23 5.90
CA ALA A 198 -7.68 -17.26 6.82
C ALA A 198 -7.51 -18.60 6.10
N LEU A 199 -8.46 -19.01 5.27
CA LEU A 199 -8.35 -20.25 4.49
C LEU A 199 -7.29 -20.16 3.39
N ARG A 200 -7.30 -19.08 2.60
CA ARG A 200 -6.37 -18.86 1.49
C ARG A 200 -4.90 -18.85 1.92
N TYR A 201 -4.61 -18.28 3.09
CA TYR A 201 -3.26 -18.21 3.66
C TYR A 201 -2.97 -19.33 4.68
N ASN A 202 -3.81 -20.37 4.74
CA ASN A 202 -3.66 -21.54 5.61
C ASN A 202 -3.54 -21.19 7.12
N ARG A 203 -4.33 -20.21 7.57
CA ARG A 203 -4.41 -19.71 8.95
C ARG A 203 -5.60 -20.34 9.68
N LEU A 204 -5.65 -21.67 9.71
CA LEU A 204 -6.81 -22.42 10.23
C LEU A 204 -7.14 -22.12 11.69
N ARG A 205 -6.14 -21.82 12.54
CA ARG A 205 -6.37 -21.39 13.93
C ARG A 205 -7.13 -20.06 14.02
N ILE A 206 -6.84 -19.15 13.10
CA ILE A 206 -7.44 -17.82 13.05
C ILE A 206 -8.85 -17.88 12.45
N ALA A 207 -9.14 -18.84 11.58
CA ALA A 207 -10.47 -19.02 11.00
C ALA A 207 -11.58 -19.12 12.07
N GLY A 208 -11.31 -19.85 13.16
CA GLY A 208 -12.24 -19.97 14.30
C GLY A 208 -12.36 -18.72 15.18
N LEU A 209 -11.49 -17.72 15.01
CA LEU A 209 -11.59 -16.43 15.71
C LEU A 209 -12.43 -15.41 14.94
N VAL A 210 -12.55 -15.57 13.62
CA VAL A 210 -13.22 -14.61 12.74
C VAL A 210 -14.57 -15.12 12.24
N ALA A 211 -14.87 -16.41 12.40
CA ALA A 211 -16.12 -17.02 11.99
C ALA A 211 -16.50 -18.17 12.93
N PRO A 212 -17.81 -18.48 13.07
CA PRO A 212 -18.25 -19.60 13.88
C PRO A 212 -17.86 -20.94 13.24
N SER A 213 -17.78 -22.00 14.06
CA SER A 213 -17.22 -23.29 13.65
C SER A 213 -18.00 -23.93 12.48
N GLU A 214 -19.32 -23.73 12.41
CA GLU A 214 -20.13 -24.21 11.28
C GLU A 214 -19.76 -23.55 9.95
N GLU A 215 -19.50 -22.25 9.95
CA GLU A 215 -19.12 -21.50 8.75
C GLU A 215 -17.71 -21.89 8.29
N VAL A 216 -16.79 -22.07 9.24
CA VAL A 216 -15.43 -22.56 8.94
C VAL A 216 -15.49 -23.95 8.30
N VAL A 217 -16.27 -24.88 8.86
CA VAL A 217 -16.40 -26.24 8.31
C VAL A 217 -17.06 -26.20 6.92
N ALA A 218 -18.08 -25.37 6.72
CA ALA A 218 -18.72 -25.19 5.43
C ALA A 218 -17.73 -24.63 4.39
N ALA A 219 -16.94 -23.62 4.75
CA ALA A 219 -15.98 -22.98 3.88
C ALA A 219 -14.77 -23.88 3.54
N VAL A 220 -14.31 -24.73 4.47
CA VAL A 220 -13.27 -25.74 4.21
C VAL A 220 -13.78 -26.85 3.28
N LYS A 221 -15.05 -27.24 3.42
CA LYS A 221 -15.69 -28.26 2.55
C LYS A 221 -16.04 -27.73 1.17
N ALA A 222 -16.26 -26.43 1.04
CA ALA A 222 -16.49 -25.80 -0.25
C ALA A 222 -15.27 -26.03 -1.15
N GLN A 223 -15.47 -26.67 -2.30
CA GLN A 223 -14.40 -26.78 -3.29
C GLN A 223 -13.94 -25.36 -3.64
N PRO A 224 -12.62 -25.10 -3.76
CA PRO A 224 -12.14 -23.81 -4.21
C PRO A 224 -12.88 -23.45 -5.48
N ALA A 225 -13.49 -22.25 -5.49
CA ALA A 225 -14.24 -21.78 -6.64
C ALA A 225 -13.40 -22.05 -7.90
N PRO A 226 -13.98 -22.67 -8.96
CA PRO A 226 -13.24 -22.98 -10.16
C PRO A 226 -12.49 -21.71 -10.59
N PRO A 227 -11.20 -21.82 -10.98
CA PRO A 227 -10.41 -20.67 -11.35
C PRO A 227 -11.24 -19.83 -12.31
N ALA A 228 -11.28 -18.51 -12.05
CA ALA A 228 -12.02 -17.59 -12.91
C ALA A 228 -11.67 -17.94 -14.36
N PRO A 229 -12.68 -18.05 -15.26
CA PRO A 229 -12.44 -18.44 -16.63
C PRO A 229 -11.33 -17.55 -17.19
N PRO A 230 -10.40 -18.11 -18.01
CA PRO A 230 -9.31 -17.34 -18.57
C PRO A 230 -9.86 -16.06 -19.21
N PRO A 231 -9.14 -14.94 -19.11
CA PRO A 231 -9.59 -13.66 -19.66
C PRO A 231 -10.08 -13.89 -21.09
N GLN A 232 -11.37 -13.63 -21.31
CA GLN A 232 -11.95 -13.75 -22.63
C GLN A 232 -11.31 -12.68 -23.52
N ALA A 233 -11.11 -13.00 -24.80
CA ALA A 233 -10.50 -12.07 -25.74
C ALA A 233 -11.22 -10.72 -25.70
N SER A 234 -10.46 -9.64 -25.54
CA SER A 234 -10.96 -8.29 -25.52
C SER A 234 -11.88 -8.05 -26.72
N VAL A 235 -13.08 -7.53 -26.48
CA VAL A 235 -13.96 -7.15 -27.58
C VAL A 235 -13.29 -5.99 -28.34
N PRO A 236 -13.16 -6.07 -29.67
CA PRO A 236 -12.60 -4.99 -30.46
C PRO A 236 -13.34 -3.68 -30.20
N ALA A 237 -12.59 -2.58 -30.09
CA ALA A 237 -13.20 -1.25 -29.96
C ALA A 237 -14.20 -1.01 -31.11
N PRO A 238 -15.32 -0.31 -30.85
CA PRO A 238 -16.24 0.09 -31.90
C PRO A 238 -15.52 0.73 -33.09
N PRO A 239 -15.92 0.44 -34.35
CA PRO A 239 -15.14 0.83 -35.53
C PRO A 239 -14.87 2.33 -35.64
N ASP A 240 -15.79 3.16 -35.17
CA ASP A 240 -15.69 4.61 -35.09
C ASP A 240 -14.66 5.08 -34.05
N VAL A 241 -14.67 4.49 -32.85
CA VAL A 241 -13.68 4.74 -31.79
C VAL A 241 -12.28 4.29 -32.25
N ALA A 242 -12.17 3.11 -32.86
CA ALA A 242 -10.92 2.59 -33.41
C ALA A 242 -10.37 3.48 -34.54
N ALA A 243 -11.24 3.96 -35.44
CA ALA A 243 -10.85 4.86 -36.52
C ALA A 243 -10.39 6.23 -36.01
N LEU A 244 -11.07 6.80 -35.00
CA LEU A 244 -10.67 8.06 -34.37
C LEU A 244 -9.33 7.93 -33.66
N LEU A 245 -9.13 6.84 -32.93
CA LEU A 245 -7.87 6.55 -32.24
C LEU A 245 -6.70 6.45 -33.23
N LYS A 246 -6.91 5.78 -34.37
CA LYS A 246 -5.91 5.72 -35.46
C LYS A 246 -5.56 7.11 -35.99
N LYS A 247 -6.56 7.93 -36.30
CA LYS A 247 -6.36 9.32 -36.79
C LYS A 247 -5.61 10.19 -35.77
N LEU A 248 -5.94 10.03 -34.49
CA LEU A 248 -5.33 10.79 -33.39
C LEU A 248 -3.84 10.50 -33.28
N ARG A 249 -3.45 9.22 -33.39
CA ARG A 249 -2.05 8.82 -33.35
C ARG A 249 -1.28 9.19 -34.62
N GLU A 250 -1.89 9.11 -35.79
CA GLU A 250 -1.29 9.60 -37.04
C GLU A 250 -1.07 11.11 -37.02
N ALA A 251 -1.94 11.86 -36.35
CA ALA A 251 -1.79 13.30 -36.14
C ALA A 251 -0.66 13.60 -35.13
N GLU A 252 -0.60 12.85 -34.02
CA GLU A 252 0.49 12.97 -33.03
C GLU A 252 1.85 12.62 -33.63
N ALA A 253 1.95 11.56 -34.43
CA ALA A 253 3.18 11.17 -35.12
C ALA A 253 3.66 12.23 -36.13
N ARG A 254 2.74 13.04 -36.67
CA ARG A 254 3.03 14.15 -37.58
C ARG A 254 3.19 15.50 -36.86
N GLY A 255 3.11 15.54 -35.52
CA GLY A 255 3.17 16.77 -34.74
C GLY A 255 2.00 17.72 -34.98
N GLN A 256 0.86 17.22 -35.46
CA GLN A 256 -0.32 18.03 -35.77
C GLN A 256 -1.17 18.29 -34.52
N PRO A 257 -1.90 19.42 -34.45
CA PRO A 257 -2.82 19.70 -33.35
C PRO A 257 -3.91 18.64 -33.23
N THR A 258 -3.99 17.98 -32.07
CA THR A 258 -4.91 16.84 -31.85
C THR A 258 -6.14 17.16 -31.00
N ALA A 259 -6.30 18.41 -30.55
CA ALA A 259 -7.38 18.81 -29.66
C ALA A 259 -8.78 18.50 -30.22
N ALA A 260 -9.02 18.77 -31.52
CA ALA A 260 -10.29 18.47 -32.17
C ALA A 260 -10.55 16.96 -32.28
N LEU A 261 -9.53 16.18 -32.64
CA LEU A 261 -9.62 14.72 -32.72
C LEU A 261 -9.83 14.09 -31.35
N ARG A 262 -9.18 14.60 -30.30
CA ARG A 262 -9.38 14.18 -28.90
C ARG A 262 -10.81 14.44 -28.44
N LYS A 263 -11.38 15.61 -28.78
CA LYS A 263 -12.78 15.92 -28.48
C LYS A 263 -13.75 14.97 -29.18
N GLN A 264 -13.52 14.68 -30.46
CA GLN A 264 -14.33 13.73 -31.23
C GLN A 264 -14.21 12.30 -30.68
N PHE A 265 -13.00 11.86 -30.34
CA PHE A 265 -12.73 10.57 -29.73
C PHE A 265 -13.49 10.40 -28.41
N LEU A 266 -13.40 11.38 -27.51
CA LEU A 266 -14.09 11.34 -26.21
C LEU A 266 -15.62 11.35 -26.38
N ALA A 267 -16.15 12.12 -27.33
CA ALA A 267 -17.58 12.12 -27.64
C ALA A 267 -18.07 10.77 -28.16
N ALA A 268 -17.32 10.10 -29.04
CA ALA A 268 -17.64 8.77 -29.53
C ALA A 268 -17.60 7.72 -28.41
N VAL A 269 -16.60 7.79 -27.51
CA VAL A 269 -16.53 6.92 -26.33
C VAL A 269 -17.76 7.11 -25.44
N GLU A 270 -18.19 8.34 -25.21
CA GLU A 270 -19.34 8.65 -24.35
C GLU A 270 -20.69 8.26 -25.00
N SER A 271 -20.83 8.32 -26.34
CA SER A 271 -22.03 7.83 -27.01
C SER A 271 -22.20 6.31 -26.88
N HIS A 272 -21.11 5.54 -26.92
CA HIS A 272 -21.14 4.09 -26.65
C HIS A 272 -21.36 3.79 -25.16
N ARG A 273 -20.98 4.71 -24.28
CA ARG A 273 -21.24 4.60 -22.84
C ARG A 273 -22.72 4.79 -22.49
N SER A 274 -23.40 5.69 -23.19
CA SER A 274 -24.79 6.09 -22.96
C SER A 274 -25.82 5.24 -23.71
N THR A 275 -25.46 4.61 -24.82
CA THR A 275 -26.31 3.66 -25.56
C THR A 275 -26.21 2.21 -25.07
N ALA A 276 -25.29 1.93 -24.16
CA ALA A 276 -25.25 0.64 -23.47
C ALA A 276 -26.49 0.51 -22.57
N THR A 277 -27.52 -0.19 -23.03
CA THR A 277 -28.49 -0.82 -22.13
C THR A 277 -27.67 -1.53 -21.06
N ARG A 278 -27.99 -1.31 -19.79
CA ARG A 278 -27.33 -1.97 -18.65
C ARG A 278 -27.55 -3.48 -18.77
N GLN A 279 -26.76 -4.14 -19.61
CA GLN A 279 -26.60 -5.57 -19.57
C GLN A 279 -25.94 -5.83 -18.22
N THR A 280 -26.65 -6.55 -17.37
CA THR A 280 -26.07 -7.19 -16.20
C THR A 280 -25.10 -8.26 -16.68
N VAL A 281 -23.97 -7.83 -17.24
CA VAL A 281 -22.77 -8.65 -17.33
C VAL A 281 -22.17 -8.65 -15.93
N LYS A 282 -21.88 -9.83 -15.42
CA LYS A 282 -21.52 -10.12 -14.02
C LYS A 282 -20.23 -9.44 -13.52
N ALA A 283 -19.55 -8.65 -14.35
CA ALA A 283 -18.38 -7.85 -13.97
C ALA A 283 -18.24 -6.62 -14.88
N ALA A 284 -17.99 -5.45 -14.28
CA ALA A 284 -17.56 -4.24 -15.01
C ALA A 284 -16.11 -4.41 -15.51
N PRO A 285 -15.71 -3.77 -16.64
CA PRO A 285 -14.32 -3.81 -17.10
C PRO A 285 -13.38 -3.21 -16.04
N SER A 286 -12.28 -3.89 -15.75
CA SER A 286 -11.32 -3.54 -14.69
C SER A 286 -10.19 -2.63 -15.19
N ALA A 287 -9.88 -2.63 -16.49
CA ALA A 287 -8.85 -1.77 -17.08
C ALA A 287 -9.04 -1.59 -18.61
N LEU A 288 -8.50 -0.49 -19.15
CA LEU A 288 -8.28 -0.31 -20.59
C LEU A 288 -6.79 -0.57 -20.88
N VAL A 289 -6.47 -1.61 -21.65
CA VAL A 289 -5.10 -1.91 -22.06
C VAL A 289 -4.82 -1.32 -23.43
N ILE A 290 -3.78 -0.49 -23.51
CA ILE A 290 -3.26 0.05 -24.76
C ILE A 290 -1.91 -0.62 -25.01
N SER A 291 -1.85 -1.53 -25.99
CA SER A 291 -0.63 -2.23 -26.38
C SER A 291 0.00 -1.56 -27.60
N ALA A 292 1.28 -1.23 -27.55
CA ALA A 292 2.02 -0.60 -28.65
C ALA A 292 3.20 -1.50 -29.07
N LYS A 293 3.40 -1.68 -30.39
CA LYS A 293 4.61 -2.33 -30.91
C LYS A 293 5.72 -1.30 -31.09
N ARG A 294 6.79 -1.42 -30.29
CA ARG A 294 7.99 -0.58 -30.40
C ARG A 294 8.55 -0.67 -31.83
N GLY A 295 8.72 0.48 -32.49
CA GLY A 295 9.21 0.58 -33.87
C GLY A 295 8.15 0.60 -34.98
N LYS A 296 6.84 0.56 -34.65
CA LYS A 296 5.76 0.77 -35.64
C LYS A 296 4.72 1.76 -35.11
N PRO A 297 4.97 3.09 -35.26
CA PRO A 297 3.99 4.11 -34.92
C PRO A 297 2.65 3.85 -35.63
N GLY A 298 1.54 3.85 -34.89
CA GLY A 298 0.19 3.59 -35.42
C GLY A 298 -0.27 2.12 -35.38
N ALA A 299 0.58 1.19 -34.93
CA ALA A 299 0.24 -0.23 -34.79
C ALA A 299 -0.27 -0.62 -33.39
N GLU A 300 -0.71 0.36 -32.58
CA GLU A 300 -1.13 0.14 -31.20
C GLU A 300 -2.61 -0.29 -31.14
N ARG A 301 -2.95 -1.20 -30.23
CA ARG A 301 -4.30 -1.72 -30.03
C ARG A 301 -4.83 -1.26 -28.67
N ALA A 302 -6.10 -0.86 -28.62
CA ALA A 302 -6.79 -0.54 -27.37
C ALA A 302 -7.87 -1.59 -27.12
N GLU A 303 -7.82 -2.19 -25.95
CA GLU A 303 -8.58 -3.37 -25.58
C GLU A 303 -9.16 -3.19 -24.19
N LEU A 304 -10.45 -3.44 -24.03
CA LEU A 304 -11.10 -3.42 -22.72
C LEU A 304 -10.83 -4.76 -22.02
N VAL A 305 -10.17 -4.70 -20.86
CA VAL A 305 -9.88 -5.86 -20.02
C VAL A 305 -10.92 -5.92 -18.90
N SER A 306 -11.48 -7.11 -18.73
CA SER A 306 -12.27 -7.47 -17.55
C SER A 306 -11.51 -8.56 -16.78
N GLY A 307 -11.17 -8.30 -15.52
CA GLY A 307 -10.40 -9.19 -14.65
C GLY A 307 -9.20 -8.53 -13.96
N ALA A 308 -8.94 -8.92 -12.72
CA ALA A 308 -7.89 -8.38 -11.85
C ALA A 308 -6.48 -8.76 -12.33
N ALA A 309 -5.52 -7.85 -12.09
CA ALA A 309 -4.10 -8.07 -12.34
C ALA A 309 -3.57 -9.32 -11.61
N THR A 310 -2.75 -10.09 -12.34
CA THR A 310 -2.07 -11.32 -11.88
C THR A 310 -1.27 -11.07 -10.59
N PRO A 311 -1.44 -11.86 -9.52
CA PRO A 311 -0.50 -11.83 -8.40
C PRO A 311 0.80 -12.55 -8.78
N ALA A 312 1.92 -11.93 -8.46
CA ALA A 312 3.23 -12.57 -8.42
C ALA A 312 3.19 -13.77 -7.47
N ALA A 313 3.71 -14.90 -7.94
CA ALA A 313 3.84 -16.14 -7.19
C ALA A 313 4.65 -15.91 -5.90
N GLN A 314 4.09 -16.30 -4.76
CA GLN A 314 4.83 -16.39 -3.49
C GLN A 314 5.30 -17.83 -3.25
N THR A 315 6.52 -17.88 -2.73
CA THR A 315 7.35 -19.00 -2.32
C THR A 315 6.64 -19.97 -1.38
N LEU A 316 6.36 -21.17 -1.88
CA LEU A 316 5.98 -22.36 -1.10
C LEU A 316 7.26 -23.11 -0.68
N ALA A 317 7.82 -22.82 0.48
CA ALA A 317 8.95 -23.60 1.00
C ALA A 317 9.07 -23.52 2.52
N ALA A 318 8.17 -24.21 3.24
CA ALA A 318 8.42 -24.67 4.61
C ALA A 318 7.44 -25.78 5.05
N ASP A 319 6.18 -25.75 4.59
CA ASP A 319 5.10 -26.52 5.22
C ASP A 319 4.64 -27.80 4.47
N ALA A 320 5.36 -28.22 3.41
CA ALA A 320 4.92 -29.31 2.54
C ALA A 320 4.72 -30.66 3.26
N GLY A 321 5.56 -30.96 4.27
CA GLY A 321 5.56 -32.28 4.91
C GLY A 321 4.30 -32.64 5.71
N ALA A 322 3.65 -31.69 6.37
CA ALA A 322 2.44 -31.96 7.15
C ALA A 322 1.19 -32.08 6.26
N LEU A 323 1.14 -31.29 5.19
CA LEU A 323 0.06 -31.31 4.20
C LEU A 323 0.07 -32.60 3.37
N ASP A 324 1.25 -33.13 3.04
CA ASP A 324 1.36 -34.39 2.33
C ASP A 324 0.94 -35.60 3.19
N ILE A 325 1.18 -35.55 4.51
CA ILE A 325 0.69 -36.58 5.44
C ILE A 325 -0.84 -36.52 5.57
N LEU A 326 -1.44 -35.31 5.56
CA LEU A 326 -2.91 -35.18 5.57
C LEU A 326 -3.55 -35.77 4.32
N ARG A 327 -3.01 -35.47 3.13
CA ARG A 327 -3.49 -36.07 1.88
C ARG A 327 -3.37 -37.59 1.89
N ALA A 328 -2.29 -38.14 2.47
CA ALA A 328 -2.11 -39.57 2.62
C ALA A 328 -3.13 -40.22 3.60
N ILE A 329 -3.50 -39.52 4.68
CA ILE A 329 -4.55 -39.96 5.60
C ILE A 329 -5.89 -40.03 4.86
N GLU A 330 -6.24 -39.00 4.10
CA GLU A 330 -7.49 -38.94 3.35
C GLU A 330 -7.58 -40.04 2.29
N ALA A 331 -6.50 -40.28 1.54
CA ALA A 331 -6.42 -41.36 0.57
C ALA A 331 -6.55 -42.75 1.22
N ALA A 332 -5.88 -42.97 2.36
CA ALA A 332 -5.97 -44.23 3.10
C ALA A 332 -7.37 -44.45 3.70
N GLN A 333 -8.04 -43.40 4.19
CA GLN A 333 -9.42 -43.50 4.68
C GLN A 333 -10.41 -43.80 3.54
N ALA A 334 -10.25 -43.17 2.38
CA ALA A 334 -11.06 -43.44 1.20
C ALA A 334 -10.87 -44.89 0.69
N ALA A 335 -9.68 -45.45 0.88
CA ALA A 335 -9.36 -46.84 0.55
C ALA A 335 -9.70 -47.86 1.67
N GLY A 336 -10.29 -47.43 2.79
CA GLY A 336 -10.60 -48.31 3.93
C GLY A 336 -9.37 -48.85 4.67
N GLN A 337 -8.21 -48.23 4.49
CA GLN A 337 -6.95 -48.63 5.10
C GLN A 337 -6.77 -48.03 6.52
N PRO A 338 -6.07 -48.72 7.42
CA PRO A 338 -5.79 -48.21 8.76
C PRO A 338 -4.93 -46.96 8.71
N THR A 339 -5.34 -45.90 9.42
CA THR A 339 -4.70 -44.57 9.37
C THR A 339 -3.99 -44.16 10.66
N GLU A 340 -3.90 -45.05 11.65
CA GLU A 340 -3.29 -44.73 12.96
C GLU A 340 -1.85 -44.24 12.84
N GLU A 341 -1.02 -44.93 12.05
CA GLU A 341 0.40 -44.59 11.92
C GLU A 341 0.59 -43.26 11.18
N LEU A 342 -0.22 -42.99 10.16
CA LEU A 342 -0.22 -41.70 9.46
C LEU A 342 -0.67 -40.55 10.38
N ARG A 343 -1.71 -40.77 11.20
CA ARG A 343 -2.18 -39.82 12.21
C ARG A 343 -1.15 -39.58 13.32
N LYS A 344 -0.36 -40.58 13.68
CA LYS A 344 0.77 -40.44 14.62
C LYS A 344 1.90 -39.61 14.01
N ARG A 345 2.26 -39.86 12.75
CA ARG A 345 3.24 -39.06 12.00
C ARG A 345 2.80 -37.62 11.80
N PHE A 346 1.53 -37.39 11.50
CA PHE A 346 0.94 -36.06 11.42
C PHE A 346 1.08 -35.31 12.74
N ARG A 347 0.70 -35.93 13.87
CA ARG A 347 0.87 -35.34 15.20
C ARG A 347 2.33 -35.02 15.51
N ALA A 348 3.27 -35.92 15.19
CA ALA A 348 4.70 -35.67 15.38
C ALA A 348 5.24 -34.53 14.49
N ALA A 349 4.76 -34.42 13.25
CA ALA A 349 5.10 -33.32 12.36
C ALA A 349 4.56 -31.98 12.87
N VAL A 350 3.31 -31.97 13.37
CA VAL A 350 2.67 -30.80 13.99
C VAL A 350 3.41 -30.38 15.27
N GLU A 351 3.85 -31.32 16.11
CA GLU A 351 4.63 -31.02 17.32
C GLU A 351 6.04 -30.50 16.99
N LYS A 352 6.67 -30.97 15.91
CA LYS A 352 7.94 -30.38 15.42
C LYS A 352 7.79 -28.93 14.94
N ILE A 353 6.62 -28.59 14.38
CA ILE A 353 6.27 -27.21 13.99
C ILE A 353 5.92 -26.35 15.22
N ARG A 354 5.54 -26.98 16.34
CA ARG A 354 5.17 -26.33 17.61
C ARG A 354 6.37 -25.97 18.48
N ALA A 355 7.53 -26.60 18.27
CA ALA A 355 8.77 -26.25 18.96
C ALA A 355 9.31 -24.90 18.46
N PRO A 356 9.79 -24.01 19.36
CA PRO A 356 10.19 -22.64 19.03
C PRO A 356 11.39 -22.55 18.10
#